data_AF-A0A172UE39-F1
#
_entry.id   AF-A0A172UE39-F1
#
_cell.length_a   1.000
_cell.length_b   1.000
_cell.length_c   1.000
_cell.angle_alpha   90.00
_cell.angle_beta   90.00
_cell.angle_gamma   90.00
#
_symmetry.space_group_name_H-M   'P 1'
#
loop_
_entity.id
_entity.type
_entity.pdbx_description
1 polymer ?
#
loop_
_entity_poly.entity_id
_entity_poly.type
_entity_poly.pdbx_seq_one_letter_code
_entity_poly.pdbx_strand_id
1 'polypeptide(L)'
;MGFEQLASLRDQLAQQAAAEKAKKQEKKKQHQAPSADVDPVVQTIGQLQKRFPTIFPKSPNPKVPLKIGIHNDLVELSEQLGIAKEALLEAIKTWCTGNRYWACMVEGAIRVDLNGNEAGRVTKDNAVQAQRLKYRSQKKKPKKTETKPVRQAPAAE
;
A
#
# COMPACT_ATOMS: atom_id res chain seq x y z
N MET A 1 40.30 -11.24 44.05
CA MET A 1 39.05 -10.44 43.99
C MET A 1 38.81 -9.95 42.56
N GLY A 2 38.79 -10.85 41.56
CA GLY A 2 38.71 -10.48 40.14
C GLY A 2 37.44 -10.95 39.41
N PHE A 3 36.64 -11.82 40.04
CA PHE A 3 35.46 -12.43 39.42
C PHE A 3 34.18 -11.61 39.62
N GLU A 4 34.10 -10.81 40.70
CA GLU A 4 32.95 -9.94 40.98
C GLU A 4 32.87 -8.72 40.05
N GLN A 5 34.02 -8.27 39.52
CA GLN A 5 34.06 -7.18 38.52
C GLN A 5 33.45 -7.64 37.19
N LEU A 6 33.64 -8.90 36.80
CA LEU A 6 33.07 -9.47 35.56
C LEU A 6 31.56 -9.65 35.64
N ALA A 7 31.05 -10.07 36.81
CA ALA A 7 29.61 -10.20 37.04
C ALA A 7 28.91 -8.84 36.97
N SER A 8 29.49 -7.82 37.60
CA SER A 8 28.96 -6.44 37.60
C SER A 8 28.98 -5.81 36.19
N LEU A 9 30.02 -6.08 35.40
CA LEU A 9 30.15 -5.55 34.03
C LEU A 9 29.10 -6.15 33.09
N ARG A 10 28.81 -7.45 33.24
CA ARG A 10 27.78 -8.15 32.46
C ARG A 10 26.38 -7.64 32.81
N ASP A 11 26.12 -7.37 34.09
CA ASP A 11 24.83 -6.81 34.53
C ASP A 11 24.63 -5.39 33.98
N GLN A 12 25.67 -4.55 34.00
CA GLN A 12 25.64 -3.21 33.38
C GLN A 12 25.39 -3.26 31.86
N LEU A 13 26.03 -4.18 31.13
CA LEU A 13 25.80 -4.35 29.69
C LEU A 13 24.38 -4.84 29.40
N ALA A 14 23.82 -5.72 30.24
CA ALA A 14 22.45 -6.19 30.11
C ALA A 14 21.44 -5.05 30.35
N GLN A 15 21.68 -4.19 31.34
CA GLN A 15 20.86 -3.01 31.62
C GLN A 15 20.93 -1.97 30.50
N GLN A 16 22.12 -1.74 29.92
CA GLN A 16 22.27 -0.85 28.76
C GLN A 16 21.54 -1.38 27.52
N ALA A 17 21.62 -2.68 27.25
CA ALA A 17 20.90 -3.32 26.16
C ALA A 17 19.37 -3.27 26.37
N ALA A 18 18.90 -3.40 27.62
CA ALA A 18 17.49 -3.25 27.96
C ALA A 18 17.01 -1.80 27.79
N ALA A 19 17.80 -0.81 28.22
CA ALA A 19 17.50 0.61 28.05
C ALA A 19 17.51 1.05 26.58
N GLU A 20 18.42 0.51 25.76
CA GLU A 20 18.44 0.77 24.32
C GLU A 20 17.23 0.11 23.61
N LYS A 21 16.86 -1.11 24.00
CA LYS A 21 15.65 -1.78 23.51
C LYS A 21 14.38 -1.05 23.92
N ALA A 22 14.30 -0.53 25.14
CA ALA A 22 13.18 0.28 25.61
C ALA A 22 13.08 1.61 24.85
N LYS A 23 14.18 2.34 24.65
CA LYS A 23 14.20 3.56 23.82
C LYS A 23 13.82 3.29 22.36
N LYS A 24 14.24 2.15 21.80
CA LYS A 24 13.90 1.75 20.42
C LYS A 24 12.43 1.31 20.29
N GLN A 25 11.87 0.67 21.32
CA GLN A 25 10.44 0.35 21.39
C GLN A 25 9.58 1.59 21.57
N GLU A 26 10.01 2.56 22.40
CA GLU A 26 9.28 3.82 22.60
C GLU A 26 9.26 4.66 21.31
N LYS A 27 10.39 4.75 20.60
CA LYS A 27 10.45 5.40 19.28
C LYS A 27 9.60 4.68 18.22
N LYS A 28 9.33 3.38 18.37
CA LYS A 28 8.43 2.61 17.48
C LYS A 28 6.95 2.74 17.86
N LYS A 29 6.65 3.05 19.13
CA LYS A 29 5.29 3.28 19.65
C LYS A 29 4.81 4.72 19.45
N GLN A 30 5.71 5.69 19.42
CA GLN A 30 5.42 7.10 19.06
C GLN A 30 4.96 7.28 17.61
N HIS A 31 5.22 6.30 16.72
CA HIS A 31 4.67 6.27 15.36
C HIS A 31 3.36 5.48 15.22
N GLN A 32 2.76 5.05 16.34
CA GLN A 32 1.44 4.39 16.37
C GLN A 32 0.44 5.23 17.18
N ALA A 33 0.37 6.53 16.86
CA ALA A 33 -0.86 7.31 16.99
C ALA A 33 -1.45 7.46 15.58
N PRO A 34 -2.79 7.42 15.39
CA PRO A 34 -3.41 7.48 14.07
C PRO A 34 -3.09 8.84 13.46
N SER A 35 -2.14 8.87 12.53
CA SER A 35 -1.80 10.08 11.80
C SER A 35 -3.01 10.42 10.94
N ALA A 36 -3.74 11.47 11.31
CA ALA A 36 -4.87 12.01 10.57
C ALA A 36 -4.43 12.81 9.32
N ASP A 37 -3.33 12.39 8.69
CA ASP A 37 -2.83 12.88 7.40
C ASP A 37 -2.89 11.73 6.37
N VAL A 38 -3.95 10.93 6.41
CA VAL A 38 -4.27 10.06 5.29
C VAL A 38 -4.91 10.96 4.25
N ASP A 39 -4.29 11.07 3.07
CA ASP A 39 -4.83 11.84 1.95
C ASP A 39 -6.35 11.60 1.83
N PRO A 40 -7.17 12.66 1.72
CA PRO A 40 -8.64 12.52 1.69
C PRO A 40 -9.10 11.56 0.58
N VAL A 41 -8.34 11.52 -0.52
CA VAL A 41 -8.51 10.57 -1.63
C VAL A 41 -8.36 9.11 -1.18
N VAL A 42 -7.36 8.81 -0.36
CA VAL A 42 -7.12 7.45 0.16
C VAL A 42 -8.18 7.05 1.17
N GLN A 43 -8.67 7.99 1.97
CA GLN A 43 -9.82 7.74 2.87
C GLN A 43 -11.08 7.39 2.06
N THR A 44 -11.34 8.15 0.98
CA THR A 44 -12.46 7.91 0.07
C THR A 44 -12.36 6.54 -0.60
N ILE A 45 -11.17 6.17 -1.09
CA ILE A 45 -10.91 4.82 -1.61
C ILE A 45 -11.22 3.76 -0.53
N GLY A 46 -10.79 3.98 0.70
CA GLY A 46 -11.06 3.06 1.81
C GLY A 46 -12.56 2.89 2.12
N GLN A 47 -13.35 3.96 1.99
CA GLN A 47 -14.82 3.88 2.10
C GLN A 47 -15.43 3.08 0.95
N LEU A 48 -14.98 3.31 -0.30
CA LEU A 48 -15.41 2.54 -1.47
C LEU A 48 -15.08 1.05 -1.32
N GLN A 49 -13.90 0.71 -0.78
CA GLN A 49 -13.52 -0.69 -0.51
C GLN A 49 -14.44 -1.39 0.49
N LYS A 50 -14.97 -0.67 1.49
CA LYS A 50 -15.91 -1.23 2.47
C LYS A 50 -17.29 -1.48 1.86
N ARG A 51 -17.72 -0.60 0.95
CA ARG A 51 -19.04 -0.66 0.31
C ARG A 51 -19.07 -1.63 -0.87
N PHE A 52 -17.98 -1.67 -1.65
CA PHE A 52 -17.86 -2.44 -2.89
C PHE A 52 -16.61 -3.34 -2.86
N PRO A 53 -16.55 -4.35 -1.98
CA PRO A 53 -15.37 -5.19 -1.80
C PRO A 53 -15.04 -6.02 -3.05
N THR A 54 -16.03 -6.35 -3.87
CA THR A 54 -15.87 -7.12 -5.12
C THR A 54 -15.04 -6.38 -6.16
N ILE A 55 -15.18 -5.05 -6.22
CA ILE A 55 -14.64 -4.21 -7.30
C ILE A 55 -13.44 -3.42 -6.83
N PHE A 56 -13.48 -3.02 -5.56
CA PHE A 56 -12.38 -2.40 -4.85
C PHE A 56 -11.83 -3.37 -3.81
N PRO A 57 -11.14 -4.46 -4.25
CA PRO A 57 -10.55 -5.39 -3.30
C PRO A 57 -9.41 -4.73 -2.51
N LYS A 58 -9.29 -5.09 -1.23
CA LYS A 58 -8.16 -4.70 -0.38
C LYS A 58 -6.97 -5.62 -0.62
N SER A 59 -5.75 -5.12 -0.42
CA SER A 59 -4.54 -5.96 -0.39
C SER A 59 -4.74 -7.11 0.61
N PRO A 60 -4.40 -8.38 0.29
CA PRO A 60 -3.54 -8.86 -0.81
C PRO A 60 -4.22 -9.17 -2.14
N ASN A 61 -5.56 -9.09 -2.25
CA ASN A 61 -6.26 -9.51 -3.47
C ASN A 61 -5.87 -8.67 -4.69
N PRO A 62 -5.75 -9.28 -5.89
CA PRO A 62 -5.47 -8.56 -7.12
C PRO A 62 -6.60 -7.56 -7.41
N LYS A 63 -6.27 -6.40 -7.98
CA LYS A 63 -7.29 -5.45 -8.43
C LYS A 63 -8.02 -6.03 -9.65
N VAL A 64 -9.23 -5.55 -9.91
CA VAL A 64 -10.02 -6.01 -11.06
C VAL A 64 -10.14 -4.88 -12.09
N PRO A 65 -10.15 -5.16 -13.41
CA PRO A 65 -10.48 -4.17 -14.43
C PRO A 65 -11.90 -3.65 -14.21
N LEU A 66 -12.03 -2.32 -14.15
CA LEU A 66 -13.33 -1.68 -13.93
C LEU A 66 -14.09 -1.50 -15.24
N LYS A 67 -15.43 -1.49 -15.17
CA LYS A 67 -16.31 -1.04 -16.25
C LYS A 67 -15.89 0.34 -16.78
N ILE A 68 -15.97 0.53 -18.09
CA ILE A 68 -15.76 1.85 -18.70
C ILE A 68 -16.94 2.73 -18.34
N GLY A 69 -16.68 3.91 -17.77
CA GLY A 69 -17.75 4.80 -17.31
C GLY A 69 -18.26 4.51 -15.88
N ILE A 70 -17.62 3.61 -15.12
CA ILE A 70 -18.02 3.30 -13.74
C ILE A 70 -18.06 4.51 -12.80
N HIS A 71 -17.37 5.60 -13.16
CA HIS A 71 -17.41 6.84 -12.40
C HIS A 71 -18.78 7.51 -12.44
N ASN A 72 -19.53 7.40 -13.55
CA ASN A 72 -20.89 7.93 -13.63
C ASN A 72 -21.80 7.15 -12.67
N ASP A 73 -21.75 5.82 -12.74
CA ASP A 73 -22.49 4.93 -11.83
C ASP A 73 -22.17 5.24 -10.35
N LEU A 74 -20.90 5.54 -10.03
CA LEU A 74 -20.50 5.91 -8.66
C LEU A 74 -20.90 7.34 -8.25
N VAL A 75 -20.97 8.27 -9.20
CA VAL A 75 -21.46 9.64 -8.96
C VAL A 75 -22.96 9.63 -8.68
N GLU A 76 -23.74 8.77 -9.33
CA GLU A 76 -25.16 8.58 -8.99
C GLU A 76 -25.35 8.06 -7.56
N LEU A 77 -24.45 7.18 -7.11
CA LEU A 77 -24.45 6.67 -5.74
C LEU A 77 -23.77 7.60 -4.72
N SER A 78 -23.15 8.70 -5.15
CA SER A 78 -22.35 9.54 -4.24
C SER A 78 -23.19 10.14 -3.11
N GLU A 79 -24.45 10.50 -3.42
CA GLU A 79 -25.42 11.06 -2.47
C GLU A 79 -25.83 10.03 -1.41
N GLN A 80 -26.03 8.77 -1.81
CA GLN A 80 -26.33 7.66 -0.89
C GLN A 80 -25.12 7.31 -0.01
N LEU A 81 -23.92 7.47 -0.55
CA LEU A 81 -22.67 7.19 0.15
C LEU A 81 -22.25 8.34 1.08
N GLY A 82 -22.81 9.53 0.90
CA GLY A 82 -22.42 10.74 1.62
C GLY A 82 -21.02 11.24 1.25
N ILE A 83 -20.58 11.01 0.01
CA ILE A 83 -19.24 11.36 -0.49
C ILE A 83 -19.38 12.47 -1.54
N ALA A 84 -18.50 13.49 -1.49
CA ALA A 84 -18.45 14.53 -2.51
C ALA A 84 -18.08 13.96 -3.88
N LYS A 85 -18.75 14.43 -4.94
CA LYS A 85 -18.59 13.95 -6.32
C LYS A 85 -17.15 14.12 -6.79
N GLU A 86 -16.53 15.25 -6.44
CA GLU A 86 -15.15 15.59 -6.78
C GLU A 86 -14.16 14.63 -6.11
N ALA A 87 -14.34 14.38 -4.81
CA ALA A 87 -13.49 13.46 -4.06
C ALA A 87 -13.57 12.02 -4.61
N LEU A 88 -14.75 11.61 -5.07
CA LEU A 88 -14.98 10.31 -5.68
C LEU A 88 -14.29 10.21 -7.05
N LEU A 89 -14.36 11.24 -7.88
CA LEU A 89 -13.63 11.28 -9.16
C LEU A 89 -12.12 11.23 -8.96
N GLU A 90 -11.58 11.99 -8.00
CA GLU A 90 -10.16 11.94 -7.64
C GLU A 90 -9.73 10.58 -7.11
N ALA A 91 -10.56 9.94 -6.28
CA ALA A 91 -10.35 8.59 -5.78
C ALA A 91 -10.26 7.57 -6.92
N ILE A 92 -11.19 7.60 -7.86
CA ILE A 92 -11.20 6.69 -9.02
C ILE A 92 -9.99 6.95 -9.92
N LYS A 93 -9.67 8.21 -10.19
CA LYS A 93 -8.48 8.59 -10.97
C LYS A 93 -7.21 8.03 -10.33
N THR A 94 -7.04 8.23 -9.03
CA THR A 94 -5.90 7.71 -8.25
C THR A 94 -5.89 6.18 -8.22
N TRP A 95 -7.04 5.54 -8.15
CA TRP A 95 -7.16 4.09 -8.20
C TRP A 95 -6.66 3.50 -9.54
N CYS A 96 -7.05 4.13 -10.64
CA CYS A 96 -6.75 3.71 -12.02
C CYS A 96 -5.32 4.05 -12.49
N THR A 97 -4.64 5.01 -11.85
CA THR A 97 -3.23 5.32 -12.14
C THR A 97 -2.23 4.46 -11.34
N GLY A 98 -2.72 3.58 -10.46
CA GLY A 98 -1.87 2.74 -9.64
C GLY A 98 -1.21 1.59 -10.40
N ASN A 99 0.05 1.28 -10.09
CA ASN A 99 0.79 0.14 -10.66
C ASN A 99 0.06 -1.20 -10.49
N ARG A 100 -0.64 -1.39 -9.37
CA ARG A 100 -1.46 -2.60 -9.13
C ARG A 100 -2.64 -2.70 -10.08
N TYR A 101 -3.21 -1.58 -10.51
CA TYR A 101 -4.34 -1.57 -11.44
C TYR A 101 -3.87 -1.94 -12.86
N TRP A 102 -2.78 -1.33 -13.31
CA TRP A 102 -2.19 -1.67 -14.61
C TRP A 102 -1.70 -3.12 -14.69
N ALA A 103 -1.33 -3.74 -13.56
CA ALA A 103 -0.94 -5.15 -13.55
C ALA A 103 -2.10 -6.10 -13.88
N CYS A 104 -3.34 -5.70 -13.64
CA CYS A 104 -4.54 -6.51 -13.86
C CYS A 104 -5.20 -6.24 -15.23
N MET A 105 -4.73 -5.22 -15.96
CA MET A 105 -5.15 -4.90 -17.33
C MET A 105 -4.48 -5.85 -18.33
N VAL A 106 -5.01 -7.07 -18.42
CA VAL A 106 -4.58 -8.10 -19.38
C VAL A 106 -5.61 -8.22 -20.49
N GLU A 107 -5.17 -8.47 -21.72
CA GLU A 107 -6.06 -8.69 -22.86
C GLU A 107 -7.07 -9.81 -22.56
N GLY A 108 -8.34 -9.56 -22.87
CA GLY A 108 -9.42 -10.52 -22.65
C GLY A 108 -9.93 -10.60 -21.20
N ALA A 109 -9.30 -9.89 -20.25
CA ALA A 109 -9.78 -9.84 -18.87
C ALA A 109 -11.18 -9.20 -18.79
N ILE A 110 -12.02 -9.77 -17.95
CA ILE A 110 -13.40 -9.31 -17.73
C ILE A 110 -13.38 -8.02 -16.93
N ARG A 111 -14.13 -7.01 -17.40
CA ARG A 111 -14.41 -5.79 -16.66
C ARG A 111 -15.63 -6.04 -15.79
N VAL A 112 -15.59 -5.56 -14.54
CA VAL A 112 -16.71 -5.67 -13.61
C VAL A 112 -17.40 -4.34 -13.37
N ASP A 113 -18.73 -4.34 -13.28
CA ASP A 113 -19.55 -3.21 -12.85
C ASP A 113 -19.68 -3.11 -11.32
N LEU A 114 -20.48 -2.15 -10.82
CA LEU A 114 -20.80 -1.93 -9.40
C LEU A 114 -21.47 -3.10 -8.67
N ASN A 115 -22.11 -3.99 -9.40
CA ASN A 115 -22.80 -5.16 -8.87
C ASN A 115 -21.92 -6.43 -8.95
N GLY A 116 -20.73 -6.34 -9.57
CA GLY A 116 -19.86 -7.47 -9.83
C GLY A 116 -20.22 -8.26 -11.10
N ASN A 117 -21.11 -7.73 -11.93
CA ASN A 117 -21.45 -8.31 -13.23
C ASN A 117 -20.40 -7.98 -14.29
N GLU A 118 -20.35 -8.81 -15.33
CA GLU A 118 -19.49 -8.59 -16.48
C GLU A 118 -19.96 -7.38 -17.31
N ALA A 119 -19.08 -6.40 -17.48
CA ALA A 119 -19.36 -5.14 -18.16
C ALA A 119 -18.43 -4.91 -19.36
N GLY A 120 -18.08 -6.00 -20.04
CA GLY A 120 -17.19 -6.01 -21.19
C GLY A 120 -15.81 -6.58 -20.86
N ARG A 121 -14.88 -6.46 -21.81
CA ARG A 121 -13.52 -7.01 -21.71
C ARG A 121 -12.45 -5.96 -21.98
N VAL A 122 -11.25 -6.22 -21.48
CA VAL A 122 -10.07 -5.41 -21.77
C VAL A 122 -9.58 -5.73 -23.18
N THR A 123 -9.51 -4.70 -24.04
CA THR A 123 -8.97 -4.83 -25.40
C THR A 123 -7.45 -4.91 -25.38
N LYS A 124 -6.87 -5.46 -26.46
CA LYS A 124 -5.42 -5.54 -26.65
C LYS A 124 -4.72 -4.19 -26.50
N ASP A 125 -5.29 -3.15 -27.09
CA ASP A 125 -4.72 -1.80 -27.03
C ASP A 125 -4.65 -1.29 -25.57
N ASN A 126 -5.72 -1.50 -24.80
CA ASN A 126 -5.75 -1.13 -23.39
C ASN A 126 -4.68 -1.86 -22.56
N ALA A 127 -4.48 -3.16 -22.82
CA ALA A 127 -3.46 -3.95 -22.15
C ALA A 127 -2.04 -3.46 -22.48
N VAL A 128 -1.76 -3.17 -23.75
CA VAL A 128 -0.47 -2.62 -24.21
C VAL A 128 -0.21 -1.25 -23.59
N GLN A 129 -1.21 -0.36 -23.56
CA GLN A 129 -1.11 0.95 -22.92
C GLN A 129 -0.82 0.82 -21.42
N ALA A 130 -1.53 -0.05 -20.72
CA ALA A 130 -1.31 -0.29 -19.29
C ALA A 130 0.11 -0.80 -19.01
N GLN A 131 0.62 -1.72 -19.83
CA GLN A 131 1.99 -2.22 -19.72
C GLN A 131 3.03 -1.10 -19.93
N ARG A 132 2.81 -0.22 -20.92
CA ARG A 132 3.67 0.95 -21.18
C ARG A 132 3.68 1.92 -19.98
N LEU A 133 2.51 2.23 -19.42
CA LEU A 133 2.39 3.11 -18.26
C LEU A 133 3.08 2.54 -17.02
N LYS A 134 2.90 1.23 -16.78
CA LYS A 134 3.57 0.48 -15.71
C LYS A 134 5.09 0.59 -15.81
N TYR A 135 5.63 0.32 -16.99
CA TYR A 135 7.07 0.43 -17.23
C TYR A 135 7.59 1.85 -17.01
N ARG A 136 6.86 2.88 -17.49
CA ARG A 136 7.23 4.29 -17.29
C ARG A 136 7.23 4.71 -15.82
N SER A 137 6.27 4.23 -15.03
CA SER A 137 6.22 4.52 -13.59
C SER A 137 7.35 3.88 -12.81
N GLN A 138 7.79 2.68 -13.20
CA GLN A 138 8.92 2.00 -12.56
C GLN A 138 10.24 2.74 -12.82
N LYS A 139 10.44 3.30 -14.02
CA LYS A 139 11.62 4.12 -14.36
C LYS A 139 11.70 5.43 -13.58
N LYS A 140 10.56 6.00 -13.18
CA LYS A 140 10.52 7.27 -12.41
C LYS A 140 10.81 7.10 -10.92
N LYS A 141 10.85 5.86 -10.39
CA LYS A 141 11.27 5.63 -9.01
C LYS A 141 12.80 5.65 -8.96
N PRO A 142 13.45 6.60 -8.24
CA PRO A 142 14.87 6.48 -7.99
C PRO A 142 15.11 5.16 -7.25
N LYS A 143 16.07 4.36 -7.74
CA LYS A 143 16.52 3.13 -7.10
C LYS A 143 16.99 3.44 -5.67
N LYS A 144 16.11 3.40 -4.67
CA LYS A 144 16.48 3.15 -3.27
C LYS A 144 16.62 1.65 -3.09
N THR A 145 17.69 1.12 -3.66
CA THR A 145 18.34 -0.14 -3.32
C THR A 145 19.78 0.31 -3.09
N GLU A 146 20.34 0.27 -1.89
CA GLU A 146 20.83 -0.96 -1.28
C GLU A 146 21.35 -0.63 0.13
N THR A 147 20.64 -0.98 1.20
CA THR A 147 21.26 -1.04 2.54
C THR A 147 21.72 -2.47 2.72
N LYS A 148 23.00 -2.69 2.38
CA LYS A 148 23.73 -3.95 2.52
C LYS A 148 23.52 -4.54 3.93
N PRO A 149 23.31 -5.87 4.07
CA PRO A 149 23.41 -6.50 5.37
C PRO A 149 24.87 -6.40 5.82
N VAL A 150 25.11 -5.75 6.97
CA VAL A 150 26.39 -5.88 7.69
C VAL A 150 26.51 -7.35 8.07
N ARG A 151 27.35 -8.07 7.32
CA ARG A 151 27.88 -9.37 7.68
C ARG A 151 28.78 -9.15 8.90
N GLN A 152 28.23 -9.31 10.10
CA GLN A 152 29.03 -9.46 11.31
C GLN A 152 29.88 -10.71 11.14
N ALA A 153 31.18 -10.52 10.95
CA ALA A 153 32.17 -11.55 11.16
C ALA A 153 32.30 -11.76 12.68
N PRO A 154 32.21 -13.01 13.20
CA PRO A 154 32.67 -13.29 14.54
C PRO A 154 34.21 -13.25 14.54
N ALA A 155 34.76 -12.34 15.34
CA ALA A 155 36.14 -12.43 15.78
C ALA A 155 36.25 -13.59 16.76
N ALA A 156 37.02 -14.61 16.40
CA ALA A 156 37.53 -15.63 17.30
C ALA A 156 38.98 -15.90 16.89
N GLU A 157 39.86 -15.58 17.84
CA GLU A 157 41.27 -16.00 18.04
C GLU A 157 42.35 -15.55 17.04
#